data_AF-A0A965WH65-F1
#
_entry.id   AF-A0A965WH65-F1
#
_cell.length_a   1.000
_cell.length_b   1.000
_cell.length_c   1.000
_cell.angle_alpha   90.00
_cell.angle_beta   90.00
_cell.angle_gamma   90.00
#
_symmetry.space_group_name_H-M   'P 1'
#
loop_
_entity.id
_entity.type
_entity.pdbx_description
1 polymer ?
#
loop_
_entity_poly.entity_id
_entity_poly.type
_entity_poly.pdbx_seq_one_letter_code
_entity_poly.pdbx_strand_id
1 'polypeptide(L)'
;MANRRNFIQHLGLMAGAFSANSLFNQAHAAEFEHMNLQKKMLSPKEVAMDEDYWSVIQQGYTVSPSLINLNNGGVSPSPRIVQEAVESFNKMTNEGPSYFMWRILDQGREPLRYKLAQLAGCDPEEIAINRNSTEALNTVIFGLNLKAGDEVIGTKQDYPNMINAWRQRASREGIVYTQLNFKYPIENEEEIVSAFEKAITPKTKIFHITHMVNWVGQIMPVKKLCDLAKKHNIETIVDGAHSFGLMDFAIPDFGCDYFGTSLHKFLSAPIGSGMLWIKKENIEKIWPLVCNDNPKGTDIRKFETLGTRSFPIEQGIGEAINFHTAIGSKRKEERIRYLKNYWATRVQNIPKVKINTSLKDAYSCAICGVSIDGMTPGALDSALFNDYKIHTVGIVWENISCVRITPHVYTRLQDLDKLVYAIEKIAKKA
;
A
#
# COMPACT_ATOMS: atom_id res chain seq x y z
N MET A 1 31.67 -10.92 -20.66
CA MET A 1 31.82 -9.55 -20.11
C MET A 1 31.43 -8.43 -21.08
N ALA A 2 30.81 -8.72 -22.22
CA ALA A 2 30.00 -7.74 -22.95
C ALA A 2 28.54 -7.94 -22.52
N ASN A 3 27.91 -6.96 -21.86
CA ASN A 3 26.50 -6.58 -22.06
C ASN A 3 25.88 -5.71 -20.96
N ARG A 4 26.49 -5.51 -19.79
CA ARG A 4 25.77 -4.76 -18.72
C ARG A 4 25.55 -3.28 -19.08
N ARG A 5 26.53 -2.63 -19.70
CA ARG A 5 26.41 -1.21 -20.14
C ARG A 5 25.45 -1.04 -21.32
N ASN A 6 25.52 -1.92 -22.32
CA ASN A 6 24.60 -1.89 -23.47
C ASN A 6 23.16 -2.26 -23.06
N PHE A 7 22.99 -3.22 -22.15
CA PHE A 7 21.68 -3.56 -21.59
C PHE A 7 21.09 -2.40 -20.79
N ILE A 8 21.86 -1.76 -19.91
CA ILE A 8 21.38 -0.57 -19.16
C ILE A 8 21.05 0.59 -20.11
N GLN A 9 21.86 0.82 -21.16
CA GLN A 9 21.58 1.84 -22.16
C GLN A 9 20.32 1.53 -22.97
N HIS A 10 20.14 0.28 -23.42
CA HIS A 10 18.94 -0.14 -24.14
C HIS A 10 17.68 -0.14 -23.26
N LEU A 11 17.78 -0.57 -21.99
CA LEU A 11 16.67 -0.49 -21.04
C LEU A 11 16.31 0.96 -20.74
N GLY A 12 17.29 1.84 -20.54
CA GLY A 12 17.07 3.26 -20.32
C GLY A 12 16.39 3.93 -21.51
N LEU A 13 16.80 3.58 -22.75
CA LEU A 13 16.16 4.05 -23.97
C LEU A 13 14.72 3.52 -24.11
N MET A 14 14.48 2.24 -23.82
CA MET A 14 13.15 1.62 -23.85
C MET A 14 12.22 2.21 -22.78
N ALA A 15 12.67 2.27 -21.53
CA ALA A 15 11.91 2.87 -20.43
C ALA A 15 11.62 4.34 -20.67
N GLY A 16 12.57 5.08 -21.25
CA GLY A 16 12.38 6.45 -21.71
C GLY A 16 11.33 6.55 -22.82
N ALA A 17 11.37 5.69 -23.83
CA ALA A 17 10.41 5.67 -24.94
C ALA A 17 8.99 5.28 -24.49
N PHE A 18 8.84 4.25 -23.65
CA PHE A 18 7.56 3.86 -23.06
C PHE A 18 7.00 4.94 -22.13
N SER A 19 7.87 5.70 -21.45
CA SER A 19 7.44 6.84 -20.65
C SER A 19 7.02 8.01 -21.54
N ALA A 20 7.83 8.43 -22.50
CA ALA A 20 7.52 9.54 -23.41
C ALA A 20 6.24 9.31 -24.23
N ASN A 21 5.98 8.06 -24.62
CA ASN A 21 4.76 7.67 -25.34
C ASN A 21 3.60 7.22 -24.44
N SER A 22 3.69 7.39 -23.12
CA SER A 22 2.60 7.05 -22.20
C SER A 22 1.36 7.94 -22.41
N LEU A 23 0.17 7.39 -22.14
CA LEU A 23 -1.09 8.12 -22.29
C LEU A 23 -1.11 9.34 -21.35
N PHE A 24 -0.57 9.22 -20.14
CA PHE A 24 -0.44 10.34 -19.22
C PHE A 24 0.40 11.48 -19.78
N ASN A 25 1.55 11.17 -20.40
CA ASN A 25 2.42 12.22 -20.94
C ASN A 25 1.79 12.96 -22.12
N GLN A 26 1.01 12.26 -22.93
CA GLN A 26 0.29 12.87 -24.04
C GLN A 26 -0.87 13.77 -23.56
N ALA A 27 -1.56 13.37 -22.49
CA ALA A 27 -2.79 14.04 -22.04
C ALA A 27 -2.60 15.09 -20.93
N HIS A 28 -1.67 14.87 -19.99
CA HIS A 28 -1.67 15.59 -18.70
C HIS A 28 -0.29 16.12 -18.23
N ALA A 29 0.83 15.67 -18.79
CA ALA A 29 2.15 16.04 -18.25
C ALA A 29 2.41 17.56 -18.25
N ALA A 30 2.06 18.27 -19.33
CA ALA A 30 2.27 19.72 -19.41
C ALA A 30 1.45 20.51 -18.39
N GLU A 31 0.22 20.08 -18.12
CA GLU A 31 -0.66 20.70 -17.11
C GLU A 31 -0.07 20.52 -15.70
N PHE A 32 0.32 19.28 -15.36
CA PHE A 32 0.94 18.97 -14.07
C PHE A 32 2.29 19.68 -13.89
N GLU A 33 3.11 19.76 -14.94
CA GLU A 33 4.38 20.49 -14.90
C GLU A 33 4.15 21.98 -14.67
N HIS A 34 3.21 22.59 -15.39
CA HIS A 34 2.87 24.00 -15.22
C HIS A 34 2.39 24.30 -13.79
N MET A 35 1.45 23.49 -13.26
CA MET A 35 0.99 23.63 -11.88
C MET A 35 2.14 23.45 -10.87
N ASN A 36 2.99 22.44 -11.07
CA ASN A 36 4.12 22.18 -10.19
C ASN A 36 5.13 23.32 -10.18
N LEU A 37 5.35 23.99 -11.32
CA LEU A 37 6.20 25.19 -11.41
C LEU A 37 5.62 26.36 -10.64
N GLN A 38 4.30 26.60 -10.73
CA GLN A 38 3.63 27.65 -9.97
C GLN A 38 3.74 27.46 -8.46
N LYS A 39 3.80 26.20 -7.99
CA LYS A 39 3.90 25.84 -6.57
C LYS A 39 5.31 25.44 -6.13
N LYS A 40 6.34 25.73 -6.93
CA LYS A 40 7.73 25.30 -6.66
C LYS A 40 8.32 25.85 -5.36
N MET A 41 7.86 27.02 -4.92
CA MET A 41 8.32 27.68 -3.69
C MET A 41 7.57 27.23 -2.43
N LEU A 42 6.46 26.49 -2.58
CA LEU A 42 5.68 25.99 -1.45
C LEU A 42 6.22 24.64 -0.98
N SER A 43 6.29 24.48 0.34
CA SER A 43 6.57 23.18 0.96
C SER A 43 5.42 22.19 0.71
N PRO A 44 5.67 20.87 0.80
CA PRO A 44 4.61 19.87 0.68
C PRO A 44 3.43 20.09 1.66
N LYS A 45 3.69 20.62 2.86
CA LYS A 45 2.66 20.94 3.86
C LYS A 45 1.80 22.14 3.46
N GLU A 46 2.39 23.15 2.83
CA GLU A 46 1.64 24.30 2.30
C GLU A 46 0.79 23.88 1.09
N VAL A 47 1.37 23.12 0.17
CA VAL A 47 0.61 22.57 -0.98
C VAL A 47 -0.53 21.68 -0.53
N ALA A 48 -0.38 20.92 0.57
CA ALA A 48 -1.44 20.07 1.11
C ALA A 48 -2.74 20.83 1.45
N MET A 49 -2.66 22.13 1.73
CA MET A 49 -3.79 23.01 2.06
C MET A 49 -4.31 23.82 0.85
N ASP A 50 -3.64 23.73 -0.31
CA ASP A 50 -3.96 24.48 -1.52
C ASP A 50 -5.06 23.76 -2.33
N GLU A 51 -6.32 24.14 -2.10
CA GLU A 51 -7.45 23.51 -2.79
C GLU A 51 -7.45 23.75 -4.31
N ASP A 52 -6.83 24.83 -4.82
CA ASP A 52 -6.72 25.06 -6.27
C ASP A 52 -5.82 23.98 -6.89
N TYR A 53 -4.68 23.67 -6.26
CA TYR A 53 -3.81 22.58 -6.68
C TYR A 53 -4.53 21.22 -6.64
N TRP A 54 -5.22 20.91 -5.54
CA TRP A 54 -5.89 19.62 -5.39
C TRP A 54 -7.14 19.48 -6.26
N SER A 55 -7.79 20.57 -6.65
CA SER A 55 -8.97 20.54 -7.52
C SER A 55 -8.67 19.91 -8.88
N VAL A 56 -7.48 20.14 -9.44
CA VAL A 56 -7.05 19.52 -10.71
C VAL A 56 -6.79 18.03 -10.52
N ILE A 57 -6.12 17.65 -9.43
CA ILE A 57 -5.88 16.23 -9.10
C ILE A 57 -7.19 15.48 -8.88
N GLN A 58 -8.16 16.11 -8.20
CA GLN A 58 -9.49 15.56 -7.94
C GLN A 58 -10.23 15.24 -9.25
N GLN A 59 -10.15 16.12 -10.24
CA GLN A 59 -10.75 15.91 -11.58
C GLN A 59 -10.12 14.72 -12.34
N GLY A 60 -8.92 14.30 -11.96
CA GLY A 60 -8.29 13.09 -12.46
C GLY A 60 -8.97 11.79 -12.03
N TYR A 61 -9.90 11.81 -11.06
CA TYR A 61 -10.60 10.61 -10.57
C TYR A 61 -12.09 10.61 -10.97
N THR A 62 -12.59 9.46 -11.44
CA THR A 62 -14.00 9.27 -11.86
C THR A 62 -14.88 8.75 -10.72
N VAL A 63 -14.85 9.43 -9.58
CA VAL A 63 -15.61 9.00 -8.38
C VAL A 63 -17.12 9.17 -8.55
N SER A 64 -17.90 8.26 -7.95
CA SER A 64 -19.36 8.32 -8.02
C SER A 64 -19.91 9.57 -7.31
N PRO A 65 -20.84 10.32 -7.92
CA PRO A 65 -21.54 11.42 -7.23
C PRO A 65 -22.62 10.91 -6.26
N SER A 66 -22.97 9.63 -6.29
CA SER A 66 -24.06 9.07 -5.47
C SER A 66 -23.67 8.76 -4.02
N LEU A 67 -22.36 8.73 -3.72
CA LEU A 67 -21.84 8.46 -2.39
C LEU A 67 -20.49 9.15 -2.16
N ILE A 68 -20.14 9.35 -0.89
CA ILE A 68 -18.81 9.78 -0.47
C ILE A 68 -18.00 8.53 -0.10
N ASN A 69 -16.93 8.24 -0.85
CA ASN A 69 -16.08 7.09 -0.57
C ASN A 69 -14.95 7.45 0.41
N LEU A 70 -15.06 6.96 1.66
CA LEU A 70 -14.02 7.08 2.69
C LEU A 70 -13.52 5.70 3.13
N ASN A 71 -13.57 4.70 2.25
CA ASN A 71 -13.05 3.36 2.50
C ASN A 71 -11.84 3.02 1.60
N ASN A 72 -10.99 4.01 1.31
CA ASN A 72 -9.80 3.83 0.47
C ASN A 72 -8.74 2.89 1.08
N GLY A 73 -8.83 2.60 2.38
CA GLY A 73 -8.05 1.55 3.03
C GLY A 73 -8.51 0.14 2.65
N GLY A 74 -9.65 -0.05 2.00
CA GLY A 74 -10.05 -1.30 1.37
C GLY A 74 -9.44 -1.42 -0.02
N VAL A 75 -9.89 -0.55 -0.91
CA VAL A 75 -9.48 -0.41 -2.31
C VAL A 75 -9.72 1.03 -2.74
N SER A 76 -8.85 1.57 -3.60
CA SER A 76 -9.00 2.93 -4.14
C SER A 76 -9.40 2.90 -5.61
N PRO A 77 -10.20 3.86 -6.10
CA PRO A 77 -10.37 4.06 -7.53
C PRO A 77 -9.04 4.47 -8.16
N SER A 78 -8.75 3.97 -9.36
CA SER A 78 -7.65 4.48 -10.17
C SER A 78 -8.02 5.84 -10.78
N PRO A 79 -7.06 6.72 -11.09
CA PRO A 79 -7.32 7.89 -11.93
C PRO A 79 -7.86 7.49 -13.31
N ARG A 80 -8.60 8.38 -13.96
CA ARG A 80 -9.21 8.16 -15.28
C ARG A 80 -8.21 7.65 -16.31
N ILE A 81 -7.02 8.25 -16.35
CA ILE A 81 -5.96 7.87 -17.30
C ILE A 81 -5.51 6.41 -17.15
N VAL A 82 -5.54 5.88 -15.93
CA VAL A 82 -5.20 4.47 -15.64
C VAL A 82 -6.32 3.56 -16.11
N GLN A 83 -7.58 3.96 -15.92
CA GLN A 83 -8.75 3.20 -16.39
C GLN A 83 -8.76 3.13 -17.92
N GLU A 84 -8.60 4.28 -18.59
CA GLU A 84 -8.53 4.39 -20.04
C GLU A 84 -7.38 3.56 -20.63
N ALA A 85 -6.22 3.55 -19.98
CA ALA A 85 -5.09 2.71 -20.37
C ALA A 85 -5.44 1.22 -20.33
N VAL A 86 -6.01 0.76 -19.20
CA VAL A 86 -6.44 -0.64 -19.06
C VAL A 86 -7.50 -1.01 -20.10
N GLU A 87 -8.48 -0.14 -20.35
CA GLU A 87 -9.51 -0.37 -21.38
C GLU A 87 -8.91 -0.44 -22.79
N SER A 88 -8.03 0.49 -23.14
CA SER A 88 -7.35 0.53 -24.44
C SER A 88 -6.50 -0.72 -24.66
N PHE A 89 -5.70 -1.11 -23.67
CA PHE A 89 -4.88 -2.31 -23.77
C PHE A 89 -5.73 -3.58 -23.83
N ASN A 90 -6.86 -3.64 -23.10
CA ASN A 90 -7.79 -4.77 -23.23
C ASN A 90 -8.36 -4.87 -24.66
N LYS A 91 -8.81 -3.77 -25.26
CA LYS A 91 -9.29 -3.76 -26.65
C LYS A 91 -8.22 -4.26 -27.62
N MET A 92 -7.02 -3.67 -27.54
CA MET A 92 -5.88 -4.05 -28.39
C MET A 92 -5.53 -5.54 -28.25
N THR A 93 -5.51 -6.08 -27.02
CA THR A 93 -5.22 -7.51 -26.85
C THR A 93 -6.25 -8.41 -27.53
N ASN A 94 -7.52 -8.01 -27.59
CA ASN A 94 -8.56 -8.83 -28.22
C ASN A 94 -8.54 -8.79 -29.76
N GLU A 95 -7.81 -7.86 -30.38
CA GLU A 95 -7.61 -7.83 -31.83
C GLU A 95 -6.72 -8.99 -32.33
N GLY A 96 -5.90 -9.57 -31.44
CA GLY A 96 -4.99 -10.66 -31.75
C GLY A 96 -4.25 -11.12 -30.49
N PRO A 97 -4.87 -11.94 -29.61
CA PRO A 97 -4.41 -12.16 -28.24
C PRO A 97 -2.96 -12.55 -28.08
N SER A 98 -2.50 -13.61 -28.73
CA SER A 98 -1.12 -14.08 -28.60
C SER A 98 -0.09 -13.09 -29.17
N TYR A 99 -0.45 -12.35 -30.21
CA TYR A 99 0.43 -11.35 -30.81
C TYR A 99 0.54 -10.13 -29.91
N PHE A 100 -0.57 -9.47 -29.59
CA PHE A 100 -0.55 -8.23 -28.82
C PHE A 100 -0.20 -8.45 -27.34
N MET A 101 -0.64 -9.54 -26.71
CA MET A 101 -0.27 -9.80 -25.30
C MET A 101 1.21 -10.15 -25.19
N TRP A 102 1.68 -11.17 -25.91
CA TRP A 102 3.02 -11.72 -25.67
C TRP A 102 4.13 -11.00 -26.44
N ARG A 103 3.85 -10.50 -27.65
CA ARG A 103 4.88 -9.83 -28.46
C ARG A 103 4.91 -8.33 -28.27
N ILE A 104 3.80 -7.70 -27.90
CA ILE A 104 3.72 -6.24 -27.78
C ILE A 104 3.68 -5.80 -26.31
N LEU A 105 2.63 -6.16 -25.57
CA LEU A 105 2.45 -5.66 -24.20
C LEU A 105 3.48 -6.23 -23.20
N ASP A 106 3.92 -7.48 -23.35
CA ASP A 106 4.94 -8.05 -22.45
C ASP A 106 6.28 -7.28 -22.48
N GLN A 107 6.57 -6.59 -23.59
CA GLN A 107 7.77 -5.74 -23.69
C GLN A 107 7.76 -4.59 -22.67
N GLY A 108 6.58 -4.17 -22.21
CA GLY A 108 6.43 -3.12 -21.20
C GLY A 108 6.73 -3.58 -19.77
N ARG A 109 6.92 -4.89 -19.52
CA ARG A 109 7.10 -5.44 -18.17
C ARG A 109 8.42 -5.00 -17.52
N GLU A 110 9.54 -5.03 -18.24
CA GLU A 110 10.83 -4.60 -17.72
C GLU A 110 10.92 -3.07 -17.51
N PRO A 111 10.43 -2.22 -18.44
CA PRO A 111 10.22 -0.80 -18.18
C PRO A 111 9.37 -0.52 -16.93
N LEU A 112 8.28 -1.26 -16.75
CA LEU A 112 7.43 -1.14 -15.56
C LEU A 112 8.18 -1.53 -14.28
N ARG A 113 8.94 -2.62 -14.29
CA ARG A 113 9.78 -3.05 -13.17
C ARG A 113 10.78 -1.95 -12.78
N TYR A 114 11.41 -1.31 -13.76
CA TYR A 114 12.31 -0.19 -13.51
C TYR A 114 11.61 0.99 -12.83
N LYS A 115 10.41 1.37 -13.29
CA LYS A 115 9.60 2.43 -12.66
C LYS A 115 9.22 2.10 -11.22
N LEU A 116 8.80 0.85 -10.97
CA LEU A 116 8.49 0.39 -9.62
C LEU A 116 9.73 0.41 -8.72
N ALA A 117 10.88 -0.04 -9.22
CA ALA A 117 12.13 -0.03 -8.50
C ALA A 117 12.60 1.38 -8.17
N GLN A 118 12.45 2.33 -9.10
CA GLN A 118 12.73 3.74 -8.87
C GLN A 118 11.84 4.33 -7.77
N LEU A 119 10.53 4.07 -7.82
CA LEU A 119 9.60 4.52 -6.77
C LEU A 119 9.91 3.87 -5.41
N ALA A 120 10.34 2.61 -5.41
CA ALA A 120 10.73 1.87 -4.21
C ALA A 120 12.14 2.19 -3.70
N GLY A 121 12.95 2.91 -4.48
CA GLY A 121 14.35 3.22 -4.16
C GLY A 121 15.28 2.00 -4.11
N CYS A 122 15.08 1.02 -5.00
CA CYS A 122 15.83 -0.25 -5.02
C CYS A 122 16.30 -0.66 -6.42
N ASP A 123 17.01 -1.79 -6.52
CA ASP A 123 17.43 -2.34 -7.81
C ASP A 123 16.24 -3.08 -8.47
N PRO A 124 16.00 -2.91 -9.79
CA PRO A 124 14.92 -3.64 -10.48
C PRO A 124 15.04 -5.16 -10.38
N GLU A 125 16.25 -5.71 -10.20
CA GLU A 125 16.48 -7.14 -9.98
C GLU A 125 16.05 -7.63 -8.59
N GLU A 126 15.46 -6.77 -7.77
CA GLU A 126 14.87 -7.11 -6.47
C GLU A 126 13.34 -7.05 -6.49
N ILE A 127 12.73 -6.66 -7.62
CA ILE A 127 11.27 -6.47 -7.76
C ILE A 127 10.63 -7.59 -8.58
N ALA A 128 9.57 -8.21 -8.04
CA ALA A 128 8.60 -9.01 -8.77
C ALA A 128 7.22 -8.31 -8.80
N ILE A 129 6.53 -8.40 -9.92
CA ILE A 129 5.20 -7.87 -10.18
C ILE A 129 4.20 -8.99 -9.87
N ASN A 130 3.36 -8.78 -8.85
CA ASN A 130 2.35 -9.73 -8.40
C ASN A 130 0.95 -9.13 -8.50
N ARG A 131 -0.08 -9.90 -8.12
CA ARG A 131 -1.49 -9.42 -8.18
C ARG A 131 -1.96 -8.65 -6.93
N ASN A 132 -1.25 -8.71 -5.81
CA ASN A 132 -1.55 -8.01 -4.55
C ASN A 132 -0.51 -8.32 -3.46
N SER A 133 -0.61 -7.67 -2.29
CA SER A 133 0.19 -8.03 -1.10
C SER A 133 0.05 -9.48 -0.67
N THR A 134 -1.14 -10.08 -0.81
CA THR A 134 -1.36 -11.45 -0.32
C THR A 134 -0.50 -12.43 -1.13
N GLU A 135 -0.47 -12.31 -2.45
CA GLU A 135 0.41 -13.11 -3.30
C GLU A 135 1.89 -12.85 -3.05
N ALA A 136 2.28 -11.57 -2.97
CA ALA A 136 3.66 -11.17 -2.72
C ALA A 136 4.18 -11.76 -1.39
N LEU A 137 3.46 -11.52 -0.30
CA LEU A 137 3.86 -11.97 1.03
C LEU A 137 3.70 -13.48 1.21
N ASN A 138 2.65 -14.11 0.66
CA ASN A 138 2.51 -15.56 0.72
C ASN A 138 3.61 -16.28 -0.06
N THR A 139 4.15 -15.67 -1.12
CA THR A 139 5.33 -16.22 -1.82
C THR A 139 6.51 -16.36 -0.87
N VAL A 140 6.77 -15.35 -0.04
CA VAL A 140 7.83 -15.43 0.98
C VAL A 140 7.42 -16.37 2.12
N ILE A 141 6.23 -16.21 2.68
CA ILE A 141 5.76 -17.00 3.83
C ILE A 141 5.80 -18.50 3.52
N PHE A 142 5.28 -18.95 2.38
CA PHE A 142 5.33 -20.37 2.01
C PHE A 142 6.65 -20.78 1.36
N GLY A 143 7.44 -19.82 0.87
CA GLY A 143 8.74 -20.09 0.24
C GLY A 143 9.90 -20.27 1.22
N LEU A 144 9.74 -19.84 2.48
CA LEU A 144 10.74 -19.97 3.54
C LEU A 144 10.91 -21.42 4.03
N ASN A 145 12.14 -21.90 4.10
CA ASN A 145 12.50 -23.23 4.62
C ASN A 145 12.56 -23.26 6.17
N LEU A 146 11.44 -23.00 6.84
CA LEU A 146 11.30 -23.17 8.30
C LEU A 146 11.07 -24.64 8.66
N LYS A 147 11.46 -25.02 9.87
CA LYS A 147 11.29 -26.37 10.43
C LYS A 147 10.31 -26.34 11.59
N ALA A 148 9.77 -27.51 11.95
CA ALA A 148 8.94 -27.65 13.13
C ALA A 148 9.63 -27.08 14.37
N GLY A 149 8.91 -26.24 15.12
CA GLY A 149 9.41 -25.52 16.28
C GLY A 149 10.10 -24.18 16.00
N ASP A 150 10.44 -23.85 14.74
CA ASP A 150 10.89 -22.49 14.41
C ASP A 150 9.76 -21.49 14.70
N GLU A 151 10.13 -20.32 15.21
CA GLU A 151 9.18 -19.34 15.70
C GLU A 151 9.12 -18.08 14.82
N VAL A 152 7.89 -17.64 14.58
CA VAL A 152 7.55 -16.38 13.92
C VAL A 152 6.89 -15.47 14.94
N ILE A 153 7.37 -14.24 15.05
CA ILE A 153 6.75 -13.20 15.88
C ILE A 153 6.03 -12.21 14.95
N GLY A 154 4.74 -12.03 15.18
CA GLY A 154 3.95 -10.99 14.54
C GLY A 154 3.00 -10.36 15.53
N THR A 155 1.95 -9.73 15.03
CA THR A 155 0.94 -9.10 15.87
C THR A 155 -0.43 -9.72 15.64
N LYS A 156 -1.31 -9.58 16.62
CA LYS A 156 -2.74 -9.82 16.45
C LYS A 156 -3.38 -8.81 15.50
N GLN A 157 -2.67 -7.73 15.19
CA GLN A 157 -3.08 -6.68 14.28
C GLN A 157 -2.50 -6.77 12.86
N ASP A 158 -1.87 -7.89 12.54
CA ASP A 158 -1.49 -8.19 11.16
C ASP A 158 -2.72 -8.45 10.28
N TYR A 159 -2.55 -8.26 8.97
CA TYR A 159 -3.63 -8.46 8.03
C TYR A 159 -4.13 -9.93 8.05
N PRO A 160 -5.46 -10.20 8.02
CA PRO A 160 -5.99 -11.56 8.20
C PRO A 160 -5.42 -12.62 7.25
N ASN A 161 -5.11 -12.28 6.00
CA ASN A 161 -4.49 -13.25 5.09
C ASN A 161 -3.08 -13.65 5.54
N MET A 162 -2.31 -12.75 6.16
CA MET A 162 -0.98 -13.06 6.67
C MET A 162 -1.06 -13.91 7.93
N ILE A 163 -1.97 -13.55 8.84
CA ILE A 163 -2.29 -14.36 10.03
C ILE A 163 -2.66 -15.79 9.61
N ASN A 164 -3.54 -15.93 8.61
CA ASN A 164 -3.99 -17.22 8.14
C ASN A 164 -2.88 -18.02 7.44
N ALA A 165 -1.98 -17.37 6.69
CA ALA A 165 -0.83 -18.04 6.08
C ALA A 165 0.11 -18.63 7.15
N TRP A 166 0.42 -17.88 8.20
CA TRP A 166 1.24 -18.39 9.31
C TRP A 166 0.54 -19.48 10.12
N ARG A 167 -0.76 -19.34 10.39
CA ARG A 167 -1.56 -20.40 11.06
C ARG A 167 -1.60 -21.68 10.22
N GLN A 168 -1.71 -21.55 8.90
CA GLN A 168 -1.66 -22.70 7.99
C GLN A 168 -0.31 -23.40 8.05
N ARG A 169 0.81 -22.66 8.03
CA ARG A 169 2.14 -23.25 8.22
C ARG A 169 2.31 -23.88 9.59
N ALA A 170 1.84 -23.23 10.67
CA ALA A 170 1.87 -23.80 12.01
C ALA A 170 1.13 -25.15 12.05
N SER A 171 -0.04 -25.24 11.41
CA SER A 171 -0.84 -26.46 11.36
C SER A 171 -0.25 -27.57 10.48
N ARG A 172 0.41 -27.21 9.38
CA ARG A 172 0.95 -28.19 8.40
C ARG A 172 2.38 -28.63 8.71
N GLU A 173 3.19 -27.73 9.25
CA GLU A 173 4.65 -27.86 9.34
C GLU A 173 5.16 -27.76 10.78
N GLY A 174 4.29 -27.46 11.75
CA GLY A 174 4.62 -27.42 13.17
C GLY A 174 5.47 -26.22 13.60
N ILE A 175 5.52 -25.15 12.81
CA ILE A 175 6.12 -23.87 13.26
C ILE A 175 5.29 -23.25 14.39
N VAL A 176 5.90 -22.37 15.17
CA VAL A 176 5.23 -21.60 16.23
C VAL A 176 4.96 -20.18 15.74
N TYR A 177 3.72 -19.70 15.86
CA TYR A 177 3.37 -18.32 15.55
C TYR A 177 2.94 -17.58 16.83
N THR A 178 3.83 -16.72 17.31
CA THR A 178 3.63 -15.88 18.50
C THR A 178 3.08 -14.53 18.07
N GLN A 179 1.93 -14.14 18.61
CA GLN A 179 1.25 -12.89 18.25
C GLN A 179 1.20 -11.94 19.44
N LEU A 180 1.85 -10.78 19.29
CA LEU A 180 1.76 -9.67 20.25
C LEU A 180 0.44 -8.93 20.08
N ASN A 181 -0.13 -8.42 21.17
CA ASN A 181 -1.40 -7.69 21.14
C ASN A 181 -1.19 -6.27 21.68
N PHE A 182 -1.37 -5.27 20.83
CA PHE A 182 -1.12 -3.87 21.16
C PHE A 182 -2.42 -3.09 21.35
N LYS A 183 -2.47 -2.21 22.34
CA LYS A 183 -3.57 -1.26 22.54
C LYS A 183 -3.25 0.07 21.86
N TYR A 184 -3.90 0.33 20.73
CA TYR A 184 -3.71 1.55 19.97
C TYR A 184 -4.59 2.72 20.45
N PRO A 185 -4.20 3.97 20.18
CA PRO A 185 -2.92 4.38 19.56
C PRO A 185 -1.73 4.26 20.52
N ILE A 186 -0.55 3.97 19.97
CA ILE A 186 0.72 3.99 20.69
C ILE A 186 1.57 5.13 20.14
N GLU A 187 1.88 6.11 20.99
CA GLU A 187 2.72 7.27 20.67
C GLU A 187 4.12 7.15 21.28
N ASN A 188 4.57 5.91 21.53
CA ASN A 188 5.91 5.58 22.01
C ASN A 188 6.41 4.34 21.26
N GLU A 189 7.29 4.52 20.29
CA GLU A 189 7.82 3.40 19.49
C GLU A 189 8.58 2.38 20.34
N GLU A 190 9.23 2.81 21.43
CA GLU A 190 10.01 1.91 22.29
C GLU A 190 9.13 0.91 23.03
N GLU A 191 7.85 1.22 23.25
CA GLU A 191 6.88 0.26 23.78
C GLU A 191 6.71 -0.93 22.84
N ILE A 192 6.60 -0.66 21.53
CA ILE A 192 6.45 -1.68 20.50
C ILE A 192 7.75 -2.47 20.36
N VAL A 193 8.90 -1.79 20.25
CA VAL A 193 10.21 -2.42 20.10
C VAL A 193 10.52 -3.32 21.31
N SER A 194 10.29 -2.84 22.53
CA SER A 194 10.50 -3.62 23.76
C SER A 194 9.60 -4.85 23.83
N ALA A 195 8.37 -4.77 23.30
CA ALA A 195 7.46 -5.92 23.26
C ALA A 195 7.96 -7.01 22.31
N PHE A 196 8.48 -6.63 21.14
CA PHE A 196 9.15 -7.58 20.23
C PHE A 196 10.41 -8.18 20.86
N GLU A 197 11.28 -7.36 21.46
CA GLU A 197 12.51 -7.82 22.09
C GLU A 197 12.25 -8.86 23.19
N LYS A 198 11.26 -8.60 24.06
CA LYS A 198 10.87 -9.53 25.13
C LYS A 198 10.28 -10.85 24.63
N ALA A 199 9.76 -10.87 23.40
CA ALA A 199 9.17 -12.07 22.81
C ALA A 199 10.19 -12.95 22.09
N ILE A 200 11.42 -12.46 21.87
CA ILE A 200 12.48 -13.24 21.20
C ILE A 200 12.84 -14.47 22.05
N THR A 201 12.93 -15.63 21.37
CA THR A 201 13.48 -16.86 21.90
C THR A 201 14.64 -17.36 21.03
N PRO A 202 15.43 -18.34 21.46
CA PRO A 202 16.45 -18.97 20.60
C PRO A 202 15.90 -19.62 19.32
N LYS A 203 14.57 -19.84 19.24
CA LYS A 203 13.90 -20.43 18.07
C LYS A 203 13.31 -19.39 17.13
N THR A 204 13.32 -18.11 17.48
CA THR A 204 12.79 -17.05 16.62
C THR A 204 13.60 -16.95 15.34
N LYS A 205 12.91 -17.02 14.20
CA LYS A 205 13.49 -16.92 12.86
C LYS A 205 12.98 -15.72 12.07
N ILE A 206 11.71 -15.35 12.28
CA ILE A 206 11.04 -14.32 11.48
C ILE A 206 10.34 -13.31 12.38
N PHE A 207 10.48 -12.03 12.05
CA PHE A 207 9.51 -10.99 12.41
C PHE A 207 8.61 -10.69 11.21
N HIS A 208 7.30 -10.81 11.40
CA HIS A 208 6.30 -10.32 10.46
C HIS A 208 5.77 -8.97 10.96
N ILE A 209 5.92 -7.92 10.15
CA ILE A 209 5.67 -6.54 10.56
C ILE A 209 4.73 -5.88 9.57
N THR A 210 3.51 -5.58 10.00
CA THR A 210 2.60 -4.70 9.25
C THR A 210 3.05 -3.25 9.42
N HIS A 211 3.47 -2.57 8.35
CA HIS A 211 4.03 -1.21 8.45
C HIS A 211 2.97 -0.18 8.87
N MET A 212 1.75 -0.30 8.36
CA MET A 212 0.62 0.51 8.81
C MET A 212 -0.58 -0.39 9.07
N VAL A 213 -1.04 -0.45 10.32
CA VAL A 213 -2.17 -1.30 10.72
C VAL A 213 -3.43 -0.81 10.02
N ASN A 214 -3.97 -1.63 9.13
CA ASN A 214 -5.05 -1.26 8.23
C ASN A 214 -6.37 -0.91 8.96
N TRP A 215 -6.55 -1.34 10.20
CA TRP A 215 -7.78 -1.14 10.96
C TRP A 215 -7.88 0.24 11.63
N VAL A 216 -6.78 0.72 12.21
CA VAL A 216 -6.75 1.96 13.00
C VAL A 216 -5.66 2.95 12.54
N GLY A 217 -4.85 2.59 11.54
CA GLY A 217 -3.88 3.52 10.94
C GLY A 217 -2.60 3.75 11.74
N GLN A 218 -2.32 2.93 12.77
CA GLN A 218 -1.06 2.98 13.50
C GLN A 218 0.11 2.68 12.55
N ILE A 219 1.07 3.61 12.47
CA ILE A 219 2.38 3.36 11.84
C ILE A 219 3.25 2.62 12.86
N MET A 220 3.81 1.49 12.43
CA MET A 220 4.73 0.66 13.22
C MET A 220 6.18 1.09 12.97
N PRO A 221 7.09 1.01 13.97
CA PRO A 221 8.47 1.45 13.85
C PRO A 221 9.34 0.41 13.11
N VAL A 222 9.04 0.20 11.82
CA VAL A 222 9.64 -0.87 10.99
C VAL A 222 11.17 -0.82 11.03
N LYS A 223 11.78 0.36 10.89
CA LYS A 223 13.25 0.49 10.93
C LYS A 223 13.84 -0.04 12.23
N LYS A 224 13.29 0.37 13.38
CA LYS A 224 13.77 -0.07 14.69
C LYS A 224 13.57 -1.56 14.90
N LEU A 225 12.45 -2.11 14.44
CA LEU A 225 12.18 -3.55 14.51
C LEU A 225 13.11 -4.36 13.60
N CYS A 226 13.46 -3.85 12.42
CA CYS A 226 14.45 -4.49 11.54
C CYS A 226 15.85 -4.43 12.12
N ASP A 227 16.24 -3.31 12.73
CA ASP A 227 17.52 -3.19 13.43
C ASP A 227 17.62 -4.14 14.63
N LEU A 228 16.53 -4.30 15.39
CA LEU A 228 16.42 -5.29 16.46
C LEU A 228 16.55 -6.71 15.90
N ALA A 229 15.78 -7.07 14.87
CA ALA A 229 15.82 -8.39 14.26
C ALA A 229 17.24 -8.75 13.78
N LYS A 230 17.92 -7.81 13.12
CA LYS A 230 19.29 -7.97 12.63
C LYS A 230 20.29 -8.28 13.77
N LYS A 231 20.17 -7.62 14.93
CA LYS A 231 21.03 -7.91 16.11
C LYS A 231 20.89 -9.35 16.60
N HIS A 232 19.75 -9.99 16.35
CA HIS A 232 19.44 -11.35 16.75
C HIS A 232 19.49 -12.37 15.60
N ASN A 233 19.96 -11.98 14.41
CA ASN A 233 19.95 -12.81 13.19
C ASN A 233 18.54 -13.36 12.82
N ILE A 234 17.52 -12.52 13.01
CA ILE A 234 16.12 -12.78 12.66
C ILE A 234 15.84 -12.07 11.34
N GLU A 235 15.17 -12.74 10.41
CA GLU A 235 14.75 -12.13 9.15
C GLU A 235 13.40 -11.42 9.29
N THR A 236 13.12 -10.48 8.39
CA THR A 236 11.96 -9.57 8.50
C THR A 236 11.11 -9.57 7.23
N ILE A 237 9.81 -9.83 7.40
CA ILE A 237 8.80 -9.66 6.35
C ILE A 237 7.96 -8.43 6.69
N VAL A 238 7.96 -7.45 5.79
CA VAL A 238 7.20 -6.20 5.96
C VAL A 238 5.97 -6.18 5.05
N ASP A 239 4.78 -6.08 5.63
CA ASP A 239 3.54 -5.80 4.89
C ASP A 239 3.38 -4.28 4.73
N GLY A 240 3.58 -3.81 3.49
CA GLY A 240 3.51 -2.41 3.11
C GLY A 240 2.23 -2.00 2.39
N ALA A 241 1.17 -2.83 2.42
CA ALA A 241 -0.05 -2.60 1.65
C ALA A 241 -0.72 -1.24 1.90
N HIS A 242 -0.55 -0.70 3.11
CA HIS A 242 -1.12 0.56 3.54
C HIS A 242 -0.10 1.68 3.69
N SER A 243 1.17 1.46 3.31
CA SER A 243 2.22 2.47 3.36
C SER A 243 2.79 2.81 1.99
N PHE A 244 2.98 1.83 1.10
CA PHE A 244 3.60 2.06 -0.21
C PHE A 244 2.68 2.88 -1.13
N GLY A 245 3.24 3.90 -1.76
CA GLY A 245 2.48 4.89 -2.54
C GLY A 245 1.61 5.83 -1.70
N LEU A 246 1.64 5.72 -0.36
CA LEU A 246 1.03 6.65 0.59
C LEU A 246 2.07 7.53 1.28
N MET A 247 3.11 6.91 1.85
CA MET A 247 4.20 7.56 2.57
C MET A 247 5.44 7.63 1.68
N ASP A 248 6.25 8.67 1.87
CA ASP A 248 7.49 8.88 1.12
C ASP A 248 8.67 8.17 1.82
N PHE A 249 9.14 7.05 1.26
CA PHE A 249 10.28 6.27 1.76
C PHE A 249 10.87 5.38 0.65
N ALA A 250 12.14 4.98 0.79
CA ALA A 250 12.71 3.87 0.03
C ALA A 250 12.65 2.57 0.85
N ILE A 251 12.30 1.45 0.23
CA ILE A 251 12.18 0.15 0.92
C ILE A 251 13.51 -0.25 1.59
N PRO A 252 14.69 -0.13 0.93
CA PRO A 252 15.96 -0.52 1.54
C PRO A 252 16.31 0.26 2.81
N ASP A 253 15.76 1.47 3.00
CA ASP A 253 16.02 2.29 4.18
C ASP A 253 15.53 1.63 5.47
N PHE A 254 14.53 0.73 5.40
CA PHE A 254 14.09 -0.06 6.55
C PHE A 254 15.12 -1.10 6.98
N GLY A 255 15.97 -1.57 6.08
CA GLY A 255 16.86 -2.70 6.32
C GLY A 255 16.12 -4.04 6.47
N CYS A 256 14.90 -4.15 5.93
CA CYS A 256 14.14 -5.40 5.95
C CYS A 256 14.65 -6.41 4.90
N ASP A 257 14.22 -7.67 5.01
CA ASP A 257 14.60 -8.75 4.09
C ASP A 257 13.61 -8.92 2.94
N TYR A 258 12.33 -8.72 3.23
CA TYR A 258 11.23 -8.87 2.29
C TYR A 258 10.17 -7.80 2.50
N PHE A 259 9.56 -7.33 1.42
CA PHE A 259 8.50 -6.35 1.46
C PHE A 259 7.43 -6.69 0.42
N GLY A 260 6.16 -6.68 0.82
CA GLY A 260 5.03 -6.93 -0.09
C GLY A 260 4.00 -5.84 -0.03
N THR A 261 3.42 -5.48 -1.17
CA THR A 261 2.39 -4.43 -1.23
C THR A 261 1.36 -4.64 -2.34
N SER A 262 0.16 -4.08 -2.13
CA SER A 262 -0.90 -3.95 -3.12
C SER A 262 -0.79 -2.56 -3.74
N LEU A 263 -0.78 -2.49 -5.07
CA LEU A 263 -0.64 -1.22 -5.79
C LEU A 263 -2.02 -0.55 -6.03
N HIS A 264 -3.12 -1.30 -5.88
CA HIS A 264 -4.51 -0.82 -6.05
C HIS A 264 -5.12 -0.12 -4.82
N LYS A 265 -4.28 0.33 -3.89
CA LYS A 265 -4.68 1.16 -2.76
C LYS A 265 -4.18 2.57 -3.01
N PHE A 266 -3.22 3.07 -2.24
CA PHE A 266 -2.81 4.46 -2.34
C PHE A 266 -2.07 4.78 -3.63
N LEU A 267 -1.27 3.87 -4.20
CA LEU A 267 -0.70 4.11 -5.54
C LEU A 267 -1.78 4.27 -6.63
N SER A 268 -3.01 3.84 -6.36
CA SER A 268 -4.16 3.95 -7.27
C SER A 268 -3.94 3.24 -8.62
N ALA A 269 -3.12 2.19 -8.63
CA ALA A 269 -2.95 1.31 -9.78
C ALA A 269 -4.19 0.43 -9.99
N PRO A 270 -4.33 -0.26 -11.14
CA PRO A 270 -5.52 -1.07 -11.42
C PRO A 270 -5.76 -2.15 -10.36
N ILE A 271 -7.02 -2.42 -10.03
CA ILE A 271 -7.40 -3.48 -9.08
C ILE A 271 -6.82 -4.83 -9.53
N GLY A 272 -6.23 -5.58 -8.59
CA GLY A 272 -5.52 -6.82 -8.92
C GLY A 272 -4.04 -6.64 -9.30
N SER A 273 -3.43 -5.51 -8.89
CA SER A 273 -1.99 -5.27 -8.98
C SER A 273 -1.29 -5.23 -7.62
N GLY A 274 -0.04 -5.70 -7.59
CA GLY A 274 0.80 -5.81 -6.41
C GLY A 274 2.28 -5.91 -6.76
N MET A 275 3.12 -5.92 -5.74
CA MET A 275 4.57 -5.99 -5.88
C MET A 275 5.19 -6.72 -4.69
N LEU A 276 6.22 -7.51 -4.99
CA LEU A 276 7.13 -8.13 -4.04
C LEU A 276 8.52 -7.53 -4.25
N TRP A 277 9.14 -7.09 -3.16
CA TRP A 277 10.56 -6.79 -3.10
C TRP A 277 11.25 -7.82 -2.21
N ILE A 278 12.37 -8.37 -2.68
CA ILE A 278 13.24 -9.24 -1.90
C ILE A 278 14.66 -8.71 -2.02
N LYS A 279 15.32 -8.50 -0.88
CA LYS A 279 16.72 -8.13 -0.84
C LYS A 279 17.55 -9.11 -1.67
N LYS A 280 18.43 -8.64 -2.56
CA LYS A 280 19.05 -9.47 -3.59
C LYS A 280 19.65 -10.79 -3.12
N GLU A 281 20.41 -10.79 -2.03
CA GLU A 281 21.02 -12.00 -1.46
C GLU A 281 20.01 -13.03 -0.93
N ASN A 282 18.76 -12.62 -0.74
CA ASN A 282 17.68 -13.45 -0.20
C ASN A 282 16.82 -14.12 -1.28
N ILE A 283 17.02 -13.83 -2.56
CA ILE A 283 16.17 -14.36 -3.65
C ILE A 283 16.30 -15.88 -3.78
N GLU A 284 17.53 -16.40 -3.75
CA GLU A 284 17.82 -17.83 -3.96
C GLU A 284 17.16 -18.73 -2.91
N LYS A 285 17.09 -18.27 -1.65
CA LYS A 285 16.56 -19.08 -0.53
C LYS A 285 15.03 -19.25 -0.53
N ILE A 286 14.29 -18.44 -1.28
CA ILE A 286 12.83 -18.46 -1.29
C ILE A 286 12.33 -19.31 -2.45
N TRP A 287 11.51 -20.32 -2.12
CA TRP A 287 10.77 -21.09 -3.12
C TRP A 287 9.61 -20.26 -3.68
N PRO A 288 9.34 -20.33 -4.99
CA PRO A 288 8.21 -19.63 -5.58
C PRO A 288 6.88 -20.30 -5.19
N LEU A 289 5.82 -19.49 -5.06
CA LEU A 289 4.47 -19.96 -4.74
C LEU A 289 3.85 -20.79 -5.88
N VAL A 290 4.18 -20.44 -7.12
CA VAL A 290 3.77 -21.13 -8.35
C VAL A 290 5.01 -21.79 -8.95
N CYS A 291 4.84 -22.93 -9.63
CA CYS A 291 5.97 -23.67 -10.18
C CYS A 291 6.82 -22.81 -11.12
N ASN A 292 8.13 -23.02 -11.06
CA ASN A 292 9.13 -22.41 -11.93
C ASN A 292 10.13 -23.49 -12.32
N ASP A 293 10.75 -23.38 -13.50
CA ASP A 293 11.74 -24.32 -14.02
C ASP A 293 13.11 -24.20 -13.32
N ASN A 294 13.39 -23.06 -12.68
CA ASN A 294 14.56 -22.82 -11.85
C ASN A 294 14.18 -22.22 -10.47
N PRO A 295 13.51 -22.99 -9.58
CA PRO A 295 12.96 -22.45 -8.33
C PRO A 295 14.03 -22.01 -7.32
N LYS A 296 15.28 -22.48 -7.48
CA LYS A 296 16.46 -22.07 -6.70
C LYS A 296 17.34 -21.06 -7.44
N GLY A 297 16.84 -20.45 -8.51
CA GLY A 297 17.54 -19.38 -9.21
C GLY A 297 17.65 -18.10 -8.36
N THR A 298 18.58 -17.23 -8.76
CA THR A 298 18.80 -15.89 -8.20
C THR A 298 18.03 -14.79 -8.92
N ASP A 299 17.28 -15.12 -9.98
CA ASP A 299 16.45 -14.18 -10.72
C ASP A 299 15.10 -13.98 -10.02
N ILE A 300 14.79 -12.73 -9.65
CA ILE A 300 13.53 -12.34 -9.00
C ILE A 300 12.29 -12.70 -9.83
N ARG A 301 12.44 -12.79 -11.17
CA ARG A 301 11.35 -13.14 -12.09
C ARG A 301 10.80 -14.55 -11.87
N LYS A 302 11.50 -15.41 -11.11
CA LYS A 302 10.96 -16.72 -10.72
C LYS A 302 9.67 -16.62 -9.88
N PHE A 303 9.39 -15.48 -9.26
CA PHE A 303 8.15 -15.22 -8.51
C PHE A 303 7.00 -14.69 -9.36
N GLU A 304 7.18 -14.66 -10.68
CA GLU A 304 6.25 -14.09 -11.64
C GLU A 304 5.66 -15.11 -12.62
N THR A 305 5.93 -16.40 -12.38
CA THR A 305 5.52 -17.51 -13.26
C THR A 305 4.03 -17.80 -13.13
N LEU A 306 3.24 -16.84 -13.59
CA LEU A 306 1.81 -16.97 -13.86
C LEU A 306 1.71 -17.18 -15.37
N GLY A 307 0.95 -18.20 -15.80
CA GLY A 307 0.69 -18.46 -17.22
C GLY A 307 -0.08 -17.29 -17.88
N THR A 308 -1.19 -17.58 -18.56
CA THR A 308 -2.02 -16.48 -19.09
C THR A 308 -2.54 -15.60 -17.95
N ARG A 309 -2.32 -14.28 -18.06
CA ARG A 309 -2.66 -13.25 -17.06
C ARG A 309 -3.07 -11.95 -17.74
N SER A 310 -3.51 -10.95 -16.97
CA SER A 310 -3.91 -9.65 -17.52
C SER A 310 -2.72 -8.71 -17.69
N PHE A 311 -2.17 -8.67 -18.91
CA PHE A 311 -1.17 -7.68 -19.32
C PHE A 311 -1.69 -6.24 -19.28
N PRO A 312 -2.97 -5.96 -19.64
CA PRO A 312 -3.54 -4.61 -19.49
C PRO A 312 -3.45 -4.07 -18.06
N ILE A 313 -3.73 -4.90 -17.05
CA ILE A 313 -3.60 -4.51 -15.63
C ILE A 313 -2.14 -4.17 -15.29
N GLU A 314 -1.18 -5.00 -15.71
CA GLU A 314 0.25 -4.73 -15.49
C GLU A 314 0.65 -3.39 -16.11
N GLN A 315 0.33 -3.16 -17.38
CA GLN A 315 0.70 -1.92 -18.07
C GLN A 315 0.02 -0.67 -17.48
N GLY A 316 -1.22 -0.80 -17.00
CA GLY A 316 -1.91 0.28 -16.28
C GLY A 316 -1.21 0.72 -14.98
N ILE A 317 -0.38 -0.13 -14.37
CA ILE A 317 0.46 0.26 -13.22
C ILE A 317 1.42 1.39 -13.62
N GLY A 318 1.95 1.35 -14.85
CA GLY A 318 2.88 2.37 -15.36
C GLY A 318 2.26 3.77 -15.37
N GLU A 319 0.99 3.88 -15.77
CA GLU A 319 0.25 5.15 -15.77
C GLU A 319 -0.05 5.63 -14.34
N ALA A 320 -0.30 4.71 -13.41
CA ALA A 320 -0.50 5.05 -12.01
C ALA A 320 0.80 5.61 -11.37
N ILE A 321 1.95 5.05 -11.72
CA ILE A 321 3.26 5.57 -11.30
C ILE A 321 3.51 6.96 -11.89
N ASN A 322 3.20 7.16 -13.18
CA ASN A 322 3.33 8.48 -13.81
C ASN A 322 2.47 9.53 -13.08
N PHE A 323 1.19 9.22 -12.84
CA PHE A 323 0.26 10.10 -12.13
C PHE A 323 0.74 10.39 -10.69
N HIS A 324 1.17 9.37 -9.96
CA HIS A 324 1.71 9.50 -8.60
C HIS A 324 2.97 10.39 -8.57
N THR A 325 3.90 10.17 -9.50
CA THR A 325 5.16 10.93 -9.59
C THR A 325 4.90 12.39 -9.97
N ALA A 326 3.91 12.64 -10.84
CA ALA A 326 3.52 13.98 -11.23
C ALA A 326 2.93 14.79 -10.05
N ILE A 327 2.24 14.15 -9.10
CA ILE A 327 1.86 14.77 -7.82
C ILE A 327 3.08 14.97 -6.92
N GLY A 328 3.90 13.92 -6.81
CA GLY A 328 5.03 13.82 -5.88
C GLY A 328 4.64 13.14 -4.56
N SER A 329 5.40 12.11 -4.17
CA SER A 329 5.14 11.27 -2.99
C SER A 329 4.90 12.09 -1.72
N LYS A 330 5.78 13.05 -1.43
CA LYS A 330 5.68 13.83 -0.19
C LYS A 330 4.46 14.74 -0.16
N ARG A 331 4.09 15.39 -1.27
CA ARG A 331 2.89 16.24 -1.35
C ARG A 331 1.62 15.43 -1.12
N LYS A 332 1.56 14.24 -1.73
CA LYS A 332 0.46 13.30 -1.54
C LYS A 332 0.33 12.84 -0.09
N GLU A 333 1.45 12.47 0.54
CA GLU A 333 1.49 12.10 1.96
C GLU A 333 0.92 13.22 2.83
N GLU A 334 1.43 14.45 2.68
CA GLU A 334 0.98 15.59 3.47
C GLU A 334 -0.48 15.96 3.22
N ARG A 335 -0.99 15.85 1.98
CA ARG A 335 -2.41 16.04 1.69
C ARG A 335 -3.29 15.05 2.39
N ILE A 336 -2.95 13.77 2.34
CA ILE A 336 -3.77 12.74 2.95
C ILE A 336 -3.75 12.86 4.49
N ARG A 337 -2.60 13.22 5.08
CA ARG A 337 -2.49 13.59 6.51
C ARG A 337 -3.39 14.79 6.84
N TYR A 338 -3.32 15.85 6.04
CA TYR A 338 -4.15 17.05 6.18
C TYR A 338 -5.64 16.69 6.16
N LEU A 339 -6.10 15.92 5.17
CA LEU A 339 -7.49 15.49 5.05
C LEU A 339 -7.95 14.65 6.25
N LYS A 340 -7.12 13.69 6.70
CA LYS A 340 -7.44 12.89 7.90
C LYS A 340 -7.57 13.78 9.13
N ASN A 341 -6.61 14.67 9.37
CA ASN A 341 -6.62 15.55 10.53
C ASN A 341 -7.73 16.60 10.46
N TYR A 342 -8.10 17.04 9.26
CA TYR A 342 -9.14 18.05 9.02
C TYR A 342 -10.47 17.67 9.68
N TRP A 343 -10.99 16.47 9.39
CA TRP A 343 -12.25 16.03 10.00
C TRP A 343 -12.05 15.55 11.44
N ALA A 344 -10.96 14.83 11.73
CA ALA A 344 -10.77 14.19 13.03
C ALA A 344 -10.65 15.22 14.16
N THR A 345 -9.90 16.31 13.94
CA THR A 345 -9.75 17.39 14.92
C THR A 345 -11.04 18.16 15.20
N ARG A 346 -11.97 18.19 14.24
CA ARG A 346 -13.28 18.87 14.38
C ARG A 346 -14.28 18.03 15.18
N VAL A 347 -14.16 16.71 15.17
CA VAL A 347 -15.09 15.82 15.88
C VAL A 347 -14.57 15.31 17.22
N GLN A 348 -13.26 15.37 17.48
CA GLN A 348 -12.64 14.79 18.69
C GLN A 348 -13.19 15.34 20.02
N ASN A 349 -13.75 16.55 20.01
CA ASN A 349 -14.31 17.21 21.20
C ASN A 349 -15.84 17.08 21.30
N ILE A 350 -16.49 16.39 20.36
CA ILE A 350 -17.93 16.15 20.41
C ILE A 350 -18.19 15.10 21.51
N PRO A 351 -19.16 15.33 22.44
CA PRO A 351 -19.51 14.35 23.45
C PRO A 351 -19.78 12.96 22.85
N LYS A 352 -19.31 11.91 23.54
CA LYS A 352 -19.37 10.49 23.11
C LYS A 352 -18.46 10.10 21.93
N VAL A 353 -17.90 11.03 21.17
CA VAL A 353 -17.01 10.71 20.05
C VAL A 353 -15.61 10.40 20.58
N LYS A 354 -14.99 9.33 20.07
CA LYS A 354 -13.61 8.95 20.38
C LYS A 354 -12.83 8.70 19.10
N ILE A 355 -11.64 9.30 19.02
CA ILE A 355 -10.66 9.02 17.97
C ILE A 355 -9.73 7.90 18.47
N ASN A 356 -9.63 6.83 17.68
CA ASN A 356 -8.89 5.60 18.01
C ASN A 356 -7.52 5.55 17.31
N THR A 357 -7.05 6.70 16.82
CA THR A 357 -5.83 6.85 16.04
C THR A 357 -5.08 8.10 16.50
N SER A 358 -3.75 8.06 16.53
CA SER A 358 -2.98 9.27 16.81
C SER A 358 -3.25 10.36 15.77
N LEU A 359 -3.22 11.62 16.19
CA LEU A 359 -3.25 12.77 15.29
C LEU A 359 -1.85 13.30 14.95
N LYS A 360 -0.81 12.76 15.61
CA LYS A 360 0.59 13.13 15.36
C LYS A 360 1.09 12.44 14.09
N ASP A 361 1.93 13.17 13.35
CA ASP A 361 2.42 12.72 12.06
C ASP A 361 3.26 11.42 12.16
N ALA A 362 4.04 11.27 13.23
CA ALA A 362 4.92 10.12 13.42
C ALA A 362 4.17 8.76 13.52
N TYR A 363 2.90 8.76 13.94
CA TYR A 363 2.20 7.52 14.33
C TYR A 363 0.99 7.18 13.44
N SER A 364 0.65 8.03 12.47
CA SER A 364 -0.52 7.84 11.61
C SER A 364 -0.40 8.57 10.28
N CYS A 365 -1.20 8.19 9.29
CA CYS A 365 -1.33 8.93 8.03
C CYS A 365 -2.79 8.96 7.53
N ALA A 366 -3.17 8.11 6.58
CA ALA A 366 -4.47 8.16 5.88
C ALA A 366 -5.65 7.60 6.67
N ILE A 367 -5.41 6.58 7.49
CA ILE A 367 -6.46 5.84 8.17
C ILE A 367 -6.69 6.47 9.54
N CYS A 368 -7.96 6.62 9.92
CA CYS A 368 -8.33 7.03 11.27
C CYS A 368 -9.62 6.33 11.71
N GLY A 369 -9.59 5.74 12.91
CA GLY A 369 -10.71 5.05 13.52
C GLY A 369 -11.51 6.00 14.40
N VAL A 370 -12.84 6.00 14.28
CA VAL A 370 -13.75 6.76 15.14
C VAL A 370 -14.80 5.85 15.77
N SER A 371 -15.15 6.10 17.02
CA SER A 371 -16.25 5.43 17.70
C SER A 371 -17.15 6.46 18.38
N ILE A 372 -18.40 6.08 18.63
CA ILE A 372 -19.38 6.87 19.37
C ILE A 372 -19.89 5.99 20.52
N ASP A 373 -19.70 6.44 21.77
CA ASP A 373 -20.20 5.73 22.95
C ASP A 373 -21.72 5.52 22.83
N GLY A 374 -22.17 4.28 23.06
CA GLY A 374 -23.57 3.87 22.86
C GLY A 374 -23.86 3.24 21.49
N MET A 375 -22.89 3.24 20.56
CA MET A 375 -23.05 2.61 19.24
C MET A 375 -22.01 1.52 18.99
N THR A 376 -22.43 0.44 18.31
CA THR A 376 -21.50 -0.52 17.72
C THR A 376 -20.90 0.04 16.43
N PRO A 377 -19.70 -0.41 15.99
CA PRO A 377 -19.15 0.00 14.70
C PRO A 377 -20.09 -0.24 13.51
N GLY A 378 -20.82 -1.37 13.51
CA GLY A 378 -21.82 -1.67 12.48
C GLY A 378 -23.08 -0.79 12.54
N ALA A 379 -23.46 -0.28 13.72
CA ALA A 379 -24.55 0.69 13.80
C ALA A 379 -24.11 2.06 13.26
N LEU A 380 -22.88 2.48 13.58
CA LEU A 380 -22.32 3.74 13.12
C LEU A 380 -22.04 3.74 11.61
N ASP A 381 -21.45 2.68 11.05
CA ASP A 381 -21.20 2.60 9.61
C ASP A 381 -22.51 2.63 8.79
N SER A 382 -23.55 1.97 9.29
CA SER A 382 -24.86 1.89 8.67
C SER A 382 -25.58 3.23 8.74
N ALA A 383 -25.49 3.96 9.87
CA ALA A 383 -26.03 5.31 9.98
C ALA A 383 -25.33 6.29 9.02
N LEU A 384 -23.99 6.26 8.95
CA LEU A 384 -23.21 7.08 8.01
C LEU A 384 -23.62 6.81 6.55
N PHE A 385 -23.83 5.54 6.18
CA PHE A 385 -24.20 5.19 4.81
C PHE A 385 -25.68 5.47 4.50
N ASN A 386 -26.61 5.02 5.34
CA ASN A 386 -28.04 5.08 5.04
C ASN A 386 -28.54 6.53 5.02
N ASP A 387 -28.16 7.31 6.02
CA ASP A 387 -28.69 8.66 6.23
C ASP A 387 -27.88 9.73 5.47
N TYR A 388 -26.57 9.50 5.26
CA TYR A 388 -25.66 10.51 4.71
C TYR A 388 -24.93 10.08 3.42
N LYS A 389 -25.09 8.82 2.98
CA LYS A 389 -24.38 8.25 1.81
C LYS A 389 -22.86 8.31 1.94
N ILE A 390 -22.34 8.14 3.16
CA ILE A 390 -20.90 8.10 3.43
C ILE A 390 -20.48 6.64 3.58
N HIS A 391 -19.72 6.13 2.61
CA HIS A 391 -19.22 4.75 2.65
C HIS A 391 -17.95 4.66 3.50
N THR A 392 -18.05 3.90 4.58
CA THR A 392 -16.97 3.57 5.53
C THR A 392 -17.01 2.07 5.84
N VAL A 393 -16.24 1.61 6.82
CA VAL A 393 -16.31 0.21 7.27
C VAL A 393 -16.23 0.14 8.79
N GLY A 394 -17.18 -0.55 9.42
CA GLY A 394 -17.09 -0.95 10.82
C GLY A 394 -16.03 -2.03 11.02
N ILE A 395 -15.19 -1.86 12.04
CA ILE A 395 -14.12 -2.81 12.39
C ILE A 395 -14.35 -3.29 13.81
N VAL A 396 -14.41 -4.61 13.97
CA VAL A 396 -14.36 -5.31 15.25
C VAL A 396 -13.33 -6.42 15.12
N TRP A 397 -12.19 -6.25 15.78
CA TRP A 397 -11.14 -7.26 15.82
C TRP A 397 -10.29 -7.13 17.07
N GLU A 398 -10.19 -8.21 17.84
CA GLU A 398 -9.45 -8.24 19.11
C GLU A 398 -9.87 -7.08 20.02
N ASN A 399 -8.99 -6.11 20.26
CA ASN A 399 -9.22 -4.93 21.08
C ASN A 399 -9.56 -3.67 20.28
N ILE A 400 -9.78 -3.78 18.97
CA ILE A 400 -10.17 -2.67 18.09
C ILE A 400 -11.67 -2.73 17.84
N SER A 401 -12.35 -1.62 18.12
CA SER A 401 -13.77 -1.42 17.86
C SER A 401 -14.02 0.02 17.42
N CYS A 402 -14.10 0.24 16.12
CA CYS A 402 -14.29 1.57 15.54
C CYS A 402 -14.80 1.50 14.11
N VAL A 403 -15.35 2.60 13.58
CA VAL A 403 -15.52 2.81 12.14
C VAL A 403 -14.24 3.39 11.58
N ARG A 404 -13.69 2.73 10.55
CA ARG A 404 -12.50 3.18 9.85
C ARG A 404 -12.87 4.17 8.75
N ILE A 405 -12.25 5.33 8.79
CA ILE A 405 -12.38 6.40 7.80
C ILE A 405 -11.03 6.60 7.11
N THR A 406 -11.03 6.67 5.79
CA THR A 406 -9.80 6.76 4.97
C THR A 406 -10.05 7.65 3.75
N PRO A 407 -9.79 8.98 3.86
CA PRO A 407 -9.79 9.87 2.71
C PRO A 407 -8.64 9.51 1.74
N HIS A 408 -8.73 10.08 0.54
CA HIS A 408 -7.70 10.01 -0.50
C HIS A 408 -7.50 11.41 -1.11
N VAL A 409 -6.52 11.59 -2.01
CA VAL A 409 -6.27 12.92 -2.62
C VAL A 409 -7.46 13.50 -3.38
N TYR A 410 -8.39 12.65 -3.83
CA TYR A 410 -9.61 13.11 -4.50
C TYR A 410 -10.73 13.52 -3.52
N THR A 411 -10.58 13.25 -2.22
CA THR A 411 -11.56 13.64 -1.21
C THR A 411 -11.54 15.16 -1.04
N ARG A 412 -12.72 15.79 -1.13
CA ARG A 412 -12.85 17.24 -0.99
C ARG A 412 -13.15 17.63 0.45
N LEU A 413 -12.81 18.86 0.84
CA LEU A 413 -13.14 19.37 2.17
C LEU A 413 -14.64 19.39 2.43
N GLN A 414 -15.47 19.67 1.42
CA GLN A 414 -16.93 19.66 1.55
C GLN A 414 -17.48 18.24 1.86
N ASP A 415 -16.82 17.20 1.34
CA ASP A 415 -17.18 15.81 1.65
C ASP A 415 -16.85 15.50 3.14
N LEU A 416 -15.74 16.05 3.63
CA LEU A 416 -15.34 15.95 5.04
C LEU A 416 -16.20 16.81 5.97
N ASP A 417 -16.66 17.98 5.54
CA ASP A 417 -17.60 18.81 6.31
C ASP A 417 -18.92 18.06 6.49
N LYS A 418 -19.40 17.36 5.44
CA LYS A 418 -20.58 16.48 5.55
C LYS A 418 -20.34 15.31 6.51
N LEU A 419 -19.13 14.74 6.55
CA LEU A 419 -18.76 13.74 7.54
C LEU A 419 -18.81 14.29 8.97
N VAL A 420 -18.22 15.47 9.21
CA VAL A 420 -18.23 16.14 10.52
C VAL A 420 -19.67 16.37 10.98
N TYR A 421 -20.51 16.90 10.09
CA TYR A 421 -21.94 17.10 10.35
C TYR A 421 -22.66 15.79 10.69
N ALA A 422 -22.40 14.72 9.92
CA ALA A 422 -23.01 13.41 10.16
C ALA A 422 -22.63 12.85 11.53
N ILE A 423 -21.33 12.87 11.88
CA ILE A 423 -20.83 12.41 13.19
C ILE A 423 -21.48 13.21 14.32
N GLU A 424 -21.57 14.54 14.20
CA GLU A 424 -22.21 15.39 15.22
C GLU A 424 -23.68 15.02 15.44
N LYS A 425 -24.44 14.83 14.35
CA LYS A 425 -25.86 14.48 14.43
C LYS A 425 -26.11 13.08 14.97
N ILE A 426 -25.27 12.13 14.61
CA ILE A 426 -25.35 10.76 15.11
C ILE A 426 -25.00 10.73 16.61
N ALA A 427 -23.92 11.39 17.03
CA ALA A 427 -23.49 11.45 18.42
C ALA A 427 -24.55 12.07 19.36
N LYS A 428 -25.30 13.07 18.89
CA LYS A 428 -26.41 13.69 19.65
C LYS A 428 -27.61 12.76 19.85
N LYS A 429 -27.79 11.74 18.99
CA LYS A 429 -28.89 10.77 19.06
C LYS A 429 -28.53 9.47 19.79
N ALA A 430 -27.24 9.15 19.84
CA ALA A 430 -26.69 7.99 20.54
C ALA A 430 -26.78 8.11 22.06
#